data_AF-A0A6C0IPJ7-F1
#
_entry.id   AF-A0A6C0IPJ7-F1
#
_cell.length_a   1.000
_cell.length_b   1.000
_cell.length_c   1.000
_cell.angle_alpha   90.00
_cell.angle_beta   90.00
_cell.angle_gamma   90.00
#
_symmetry.space_group_name_H-M   'P 1'
#
loop_
_entity.id
_entity.type
_entity.pdbx_description
1 polymer ?
#
loop_
_entity_poly.entity_id
_entity_poly.type
_entity_poly.pdbx_seq_one_letter_code
_entity_poly.pdbx_strand_id
1 'polypeptide(L)'
;MENTKKIILKSSSSVKKIIQGKTSTASCVKSSDDIFHEHYYTYQYQLDIVTAIFNRIDKKTPFPIQLQSMCEQVMTHINTKVYGYKMQDKIKKRTIPDNFVDILDVIHLLKEAQSRCYYCNSELFVLYKNKQEMSQWTLDRIDNSIAHTTDNVVISCLQCNLKKGTKGKEAFLFTKQLSVTKRDTSEIEDVKNKDDMYHEKTSSSYDNDLIISDIEYSQDT
;
A
#
# COMPACT_ATOMS: atom_id res chain seq x y z
N MET A 1 3.66 -18.94 -15.86
CA MET A 1 2.30 -18.94 -16.44
C MET A 1 1.41 -18.11 -15.53
N GLU A 2 1.36 -16.80 -15.73
CA GLU A 2 0.56 -15.90 -14.91
C GLU A 2 -0.46 -15.18 -15.77
N ASN A 3 -1.72 -15.46 -15.45
CA ASN A 3 -2.89 -15.12 -16.23
C ASN A 3 -3.31 -13.68 -15.88
N THR A 4 -2.70 -12.68 -16.52
CA THR A 4 -3.05 -11.27 -16.32
C THR A 4 -4.29 -10.91 -17.16
N LYS A 5 -5.44 -10.82 -16.50
CA LYS A 5 -6.68 -10.30 -17.12
C LYS A 5 -6.53 -8.79 -17.35
N LYS A 6 -6.51 -8.40 -18.62
CA LYS A 6 -6.47 -7.01 -19.09
C LYS A 6 -7.89 -6.42 -19.11
N ILE A 7 -8.08 -5.23 -18.55
CA ILE A 7 -9.35 -4.49 -18.63
C ILE A 7 -9.07 -3.14 -19.30
N ILE A 8 -9.84 -2.82 -20.34
CA ILE A 8 -9.78 -1.57 -21.10
C ILE A 8 -10.94 -0.70 -20.62
N LEU A 9 -10.65 0.54 -20.19
CA LEU A 9 -11.69 1.53 -19.89
C LEU A 9 -11.38 2.84 -20.62
N LYS A 10 -12.38 3.36 -21.34
CA LYS A 10 -12.44 4.74 -21.84
C LYS A 10 -13.33 5.53 -20.88
N SER A 11 -12.85 6.68 -20.39
CA SER A 11 -13.75 7.65 -19.77
C SER A 11 -13.29 9.08 -19.98
N SER A 12 -14.27 9.89 -20.36
CA SER A 12 -14.28 11.32 -20.62
C SER A 12 -14.03 12.19 -19.39
N SER A 13 -13.33 13.29 -19.61
CA SER A 13 -12.94 14.31 -18.64
C SER A 13 -14.12 14.96 -17.91
N SER A 14 -13.95 15.22 -16.60
CA SER A 14 -14.70 16.25 -15.87
C SER A 14 -13.89 16.75 -14.68
N VAL A 15 -13.52 18.03 -14.75
CA VAL A 15 -12.78 18.80 -13.71
C VAL A 15 -13.68 19.03 -12.49
N LYS A 16 -13.18 18.79 -11.27
CA LYS A 16 -13.84 19.21 -10.02
C LYS A 16 -12.93 20.12 -9.19
N LYS A 17 -13.54 21.22 -8.74
CA LYS A 17 -13.01 22.40 -8.03
C LYS A 17 -12.28 22.07 -6.72
N ILE A 18 -11.18 22.79 -6.50
CA ILE A 18 -10.42 22.89 -5.24
C ILE A 18 -11.22 23.72 -4.23
N ILE A 19 -11.40 23.22 -3.01
CA ILE A 19 -11.93 23.99 -1.87
C ILE A 19 -10.75 24.25 -0.92
N GLN A 20 -10.37 25.52 -0.79
CA GLN A 20 -9.41 26.00 0.20
C GLN A 20 -10.05 26.01 1.59
N GLY A 21 -9.55 25.16 2.49
CA GLY A 21 -9.89 25.13 3.91
C GLY A 21 -8.88 25.94 4.73
N LYS A 22 -9.42 26.75 5.65
CA LYS A 22 -8.77 27.80 6.44
C LYS A 22 -7.60 27.29 7.31
N THR A 23 -6.50 28.03 7.31
CA THR A 23 -5.36 27.87 8.21
C THR A 23 -5.73 28.35 9.61
N SER A 24 -5.85 27.43 10.57
CA SER A 24 -5.83 27.76 12.00
C SER A 24 -4.38 27.72 12.49
N THR A 25 -3.89 28.88 12.92
CA THR A 25 -2.63 29.12 13.61
C THR A 25 -2.45 28.17 14.79
N ALA A 26 -1.43 27.32 14.74
CA ALA A 26 -0.87 26.67 15.91
C ALA A 26 0.55 27.21 16.10
N SER A 27 0.75 27.85 17.24
CA SER A 27 1.99 28.42 17.77
C SER A 27 3.23 27.62 17.43
N CYS A 28 4.26 28.29 16.88
CA CYS A 28 5.56 27.67 16.70
C CYS A 28 6.17 27.36 18.08
N VAL A 29 6.30 26.08 18.39
CA VAL A 29 7.27 25.64 19.39
C VAL A 29 8.59 25.64 18.66
N LYS A 30 9.51 26.53 19.06
CA LYS A 30 10.87 26.59 18.52
C LYS A 30 11.50 25.21 18.67
N SER A 31 11.67 24.53 17.54
CA SER A 31 12.14 23.16 17.54
C SER A 31 13.63 23.14 17.28
N SER A 32 14.36 22.49 18.19
CA SER A 32 15.77 22.15 18.06
C SER A 32 15.93 21.02 17.02
N ASP A 33 15.41 21.25 15.81
CA ASP A 33 15.18 20.23 14.80
C ASP A 33 16.44 19.96 13.97
N ASP A 34 17.39 19.25 14.57
CA ASP A 34 18.07 18.13 13.91
C ASP A 34 18.96 17.41 14.92
N ILE A 35 18.45 16.30 15.48
CA ILE A 35 19.21 15.50 16.45
C ILE A 35 20.44 14.86 15.76
N PHE A 36 20.35 14.61 14.44
CA PHE A 36 21.41 13.96 13.65
C PHE A 36 21.60 14.60 12.29
N HIS A 37 22.74 14.31 11.67
CA HIS A 37 23.08 14.79 10.34
C HIS A 37 22.08 14.28 9.28
N GLU A 38 21.76 15.14 8.31
CA GLU A 38 20.81 14.90 7.21
C GLU A 38 20.96 13.53 6.51
N HIS A 39 22.18 13.01 6.33
CA HIS A 39 22.39 11.78 5.58
C HIS A 39 21.75 10.55 6.25
N TYR A 40 21.56 10.56 7.58
CA TYR A 40 20.87 9.49 8.30
C TYR A 40 19.36 9.44 8.00
N TYR A 41 18.80 10.50 7.43
CA TYR A 41 17.41 10.51 6.98
C TYR A 41 17.23 9.96 5.56
N THR A 42 18.32 9.65 4.85
CA THR A 42 18.24 9.03 3.52
C THR A 42 17.92 7.55 3.60
N TYR A 43 17.24 7.03 2.58
CA TYR A 43 16.79 5.64 2.54
C TYR A 43 17.95 4.64 2.69
N GLN A 44 19.08 4.87 2.01
CA GLN A 44 20.23 3.97 2.05
C GLN A 44 20.81 3.84 3.46
N TYR A 45 21.02 4.96 4.16
CA TYR A 45 21.52 4.92 5.53
C TYR A 45 20.51 4.27 6.48
N GLN A 46 19.22 4.47 6.27
CA GLN A 46 18.20 3.81 7.10
C GLN A 46 18.15 2.29 6.86
N LEU A 47 18.42 1.81 5.65
CA LEU A 47 18.63 0.38 5.40
C LEU A 47 19.84 -0.16 6.15
N ASP A 48 20.94 0.60 6.19
CA ASP A 48 22.15 0.22 6.92
C ASP A 48 21.91 0.16 8.43
N ILE A 49 21.16 1.14 8.97
CA ILE A 49 20.73 1.16 10.38
C ILE A 49 19.87 -0.07 10.71
N VAL A 50 18.81 -0.34 9.92
CA VAL A 50 17.96 -1.53 10.13
C VAL A 50 18.78 -2.81 10.04
N THR A 51 19.72 -2.89 9.09
CA THR A 51 20.61 -4.05 8.93
C THR A 51 21.57 -4.22 10.11
N ALA A 52 22.11 -3.12 10.65
CA ALA A 52 22.95 -3.15 11.84
C ALA A 52 22.17 -3.62 13.08
N ILE A 53 20.93 -3.16 13.25
CA ILE A 53 20.03 -3.62 14.32
C ILE A 53 19.72 -5.11 14.17
N PHE A 54 19.36 -5.55 12.97
CA PHE A 54 19.10 -6.95 12.65
C PHE A 54 20.31 -7.84 12.99
N ASN A 55 21.52 -7.46 12.52
CA ASN A 55 22.73 -8.25 12.79
C ASN A 55 23.06 -8.31 14.29
N ARG A 56 22.79 -7.25 15.07
CA ARG A 56 22.96 -7.31 16.53
C ARG A 56 22.00 -8.29 17.19
N ILE A 57 20.76 -8.36 16.73
CA ILE A 57 19.76 -9.28 17.27
C ILE A 57 20.11 -10.73 16.88
N ASP A 58 20.34 -10.97 15.60
CA ASP A 58 20.51 -12.32 15.03
C ASP A 58 21.91 -12.91 15.30
N LYS A 59 22.95 -12.11 15.06
CA LYS A 59 24.35 -12.56 15.11
C LYS A 59 25.10 -12.06 16.34
N LYS A 60 24.44 -11.33 17.24
CA LYS A 60 25.04 -10.73 18.45
C LYS A 60 26.25 -9.82 18.14
N THR A 61 26.28 -9.22 16.94
CA THR A 61 27.36 -8.31 16.55
C THR A 61 27.15 -6.93 17.17
N PRO A 62 28.21 -6.24 17.63
CA PRO A 62 28.08 -4.85 18.08
C PRO A 62 27.66 -3.94 16.92
N PHE A 63 27.07 -2.79 17.25
CA PHE A 63 26.78 -1.77 16.25
C PHE A 63 28.06 -1.15 15.69
N PRO A 64 28.10 -0.76 14.41
CA PRO A 64 29.12 0.15 13.91
C PRO A 64 29.12 1.43 14.76
N ILE A 65 30.31 1.89 15.17
CA ILE A 65 30.46 3.04 16.07
C ILE A 65 29.74 4.28 15.52
N GLN A 66 29.78 4.48 14.20
CA GLN A 66 29.16 5.60 13.50
C GLN A 66 27.62 5.54 13.54
N LEU A 67 27.04 4.35 13.69
CA LEU A 67 25.58 4.13 13.69
C LEU A 67 25.01 3.88 15.07
N GLN A 68 25.83 3.80 16.12
CA GLN A 68 25.41 3.35 17.44
C GLN A 68 24.22 4.16 17.98
N SER A 69 24.34 5.48 18.01
CA SER A 69 23.29 6.38 18.50
C SER A 69 22.02 6.32 17.65
N MET A 70 22.15 6.10 16.33
CA MET A 70 20.99 5.95 15.44
C MET A 70 20.26 4.65 15.75
N CYS A 71 21.01 3.56 15.89
CA CYS A 71 20.45 2.24 16.16
C CYS A 71 19.70 2.24 17.49
N GLU A 72 20.29 2.83 18.54
CA GLU A 72 19.66 2.98 19.86
C GLU A 72 18.37 3.82 19.80
N GLN A 73 18.38 4.93 19.05
CA GLN A 73 17.19 5.76 18.91
C GLN A 73 16.09 5.04 18.10
N VAL A 74 16.44 4.37 17.00
CA VAL A 74 15.48 3.60 16.19
C VAL A 74 14.83 2.49 17.01
N MET A 75 15.62 1.74 17.80
CA MET A 75 15.06 0.72 18.70
C MET A 75 14.08 1.33 19.71
N THR A 76 14.40 2.49 20.26
CA THR A 76 13.51 3.21 21.19
C THR A 76 12.20 3.65 20.50
N HIS A 77 12.29 4.18 19.28
CA HIS A 77 11.14 4.58 18.48
C HIS A 77 10.24 3.38 18.12
N ILE A 78 10.84 2.26 17.74
CA ILE A 78 10.10 1.01 17.45
C ILE A 78 9.37 0.52 18.69
N ASN A 79 10.06 0.41 19.82
CA ASN A 79 9.43 0.01 21.09
C ASN A 79 8.25 0.92 21.48
N THR A 80 8.41 2.24 21.30
CA THR A 80 7.35 3.21 21.58
C THR A 80 6.13 2.98 20.67
N LYS A 81 6.34 2.71 19.38
CA LYS A 81 5.26 2.39 18.43
C LYS A 81 4.58 1.06 18.76
N VAL A 82 5.35 0.01 19.04
CA VAL A 82 4.83 -1.31 19.45
C VAL A 82 3.94 -1.19 20.68
N TYR A 83 4.38 -0.44 21.70
CA TYR A 83 3.55 -0.14 22.86
C TYR A 83 2.26 0.61 22.48
N GLY A 84 2.37 1.59 21.58
CA GLY A 84 1.22 2.31 21.03
C GLY A 84 0.19 1.39 20.36
N TYR A 85 0.63 0.44 19.54
CA TYR A 85 -0.25 -0.56 18.92
C TYR A 85 -0.95 -1.42 19.97
N LYS A 86 -0.22 -1.87 20.99
CA LYS A 86 -0.78 -2.64 22.11
C LYS A 86 -1.86 -1.86 22.85
N MET A 87 -1.65 -0.57 23.09
CA MET A 87 -2.65 0.29 23.73
C MET A 87 -3.89 0.49 22.85
N GLN A 88 -3.72 0.70 21.54
CA GLN A 88 -4.84 0.82 20.61
C GLN A 88 -5.72 -0.43 20.64
N ASP A 89 -5.12 -1.62 20.66
CA ASP A 89 -5.84 -2.88 20.70
C ASP A 89 -6.56 -3.09 22.03
N LYS A 90 -5.94 -2.75 23.16
CA LYS A 90 -6.61 -2.73 24.48
C LYS A 90 -7.82 -1.80 24.50
N ILE A 91 -7.67 -0.56 24.00
CA ILE A 91 -8.77 0.42 23.95
C ILE A 91 -9.92 -0.09 23.09
N LYS A 92 -9.61 -0.79 22.00
CA LYS A 92 -10.60 -1.41 21.11
C LYS A 92 -11.07 -2.80 21.58
N LYS A 93 -10.69 -3.22 22.78
CA LYS A 93 -11.06 -4.50 23.41
C LYS A 93 -10.70 -5.74 22.58
N ARG A 94 -9.59 -5.68 21.84
CA ARG A 94 -9.04 -6.86 21.16
C ARG A 94 -8.23 -7.69 22.15
N THR A 95 -8.35 -9.02 22.04
CA THR A 95 -7.52 -9.96 22.81
C THR A 95 -6.07 -9.79 22.43
N ILE A 96 -5.18 -9.64 23.41
CA ILE A 96 -3.73 -9.56 23.21
C ILE A 96 -3.17 -10.96 23.42
N PRO A 97 -2.76 -11.67 22.35
CA PRO A 97 -2.19 -13.01 22.47
C PRO A 97 -0.70 -12.98 22.78
N ASP A 98 -0.13 -14.16 23.02
CA ASP A 98 1.31 -14.33 23.28
C ASP A 98 2.18 -13.99 22.06
N ASN A 99 1.66 -14.19 20.85
CA ASN A 99 2.31 -13.81 19.58
C ASN A 99 2.01 -12.35 19.16
N PHE A 100 1.75 -11.46 20.12
CA PHE A 100 1.68 -10.03 19.84
C PHE A 100 3.05 -9.53 19.36
N VAL A 101 3.06 -8.74 18.30
CA VAL A 101 4.28 -8.24 17.65
C VAL A 101 5.20 -7.53 18.65
N ASP A 102 6.47 -7.90 18.65
CA ASP A 102 7.52 -7.23 19.43
C ASP A 102 8.50 -6.44 18.54
N ILE A 103 9.57 -5.92 19.15
CA ILE A 103 10.60 -5.17 18.42
C ILE A 103 11.39 -6.05 17.45
N LEU A 104 11.63 -7.31 17.79
CA LEU A 104 12.37 -8.24 16.94
C LEU A 104 11.55 -8.48 15.67
N ASP A 105 10.28 -8.81 15.82
CA ASP A 105 9.35 -8.99 14.71
C ASP A 105 9.33 -7.79 13.76
N VAL A 106 9.28 -6.56 14.30
CA VAL A 106 9.29 -5.33 13.48
C VAL A 106 10.61 -5.18 12.72
N ILE A 107 11.75 -5.45 13.35
CA ILE A 107 13.05 -5.36 12.68
C ILE A 107 13.16 -6.42 11.58
N HIS A 108 12.68 -7.65 11.82
CA HIS A 108 12.59 -8.69 10.81
C HIS A 108 11.72 -8.24 9.63
N LEU A 109 10.51 -7.75 9.89
CA LEU A 109 9.60 -7.24 8.84
C LEU A 109 10.23 -6.10 8.02
N LEU A 110 10.87 -5.14 8.68
CA LEU A 110 11.58 -4.04 7.99
C LEU A 110 12.74 -4.57 7.14
N LYS A 111 13.51 -5.55 7.65
CA LYS A 111 14.65 -6.12 6.94
C LYS A 111 14.21 -6.92 5.72
N GLU A 112 13.22 -7.80 5.87
CA GLU A 112 12.68 -8.65 4.80
C GLU A 112 12.01 -7.82 3.70
N ALA A 113 11.26 -6.79 4.08
CA ALA A 113 10.64 -5.88 3.12
C ALA A 113 11.63 -4.87 2.52
N GLN A 114 12.91 -4.90 2.90
CA GLN A 114 13.92 -3.89 2.56
C GLN A 114 13.40 -2.47 2.82
N SER A 115 12.73 -2.25 3.96
CA SER A 115 12.06 -0.99 4.30
C SER A 115 11.19 -0.44 3.17
N ARG A 116 10.44 -1.30 2.48
CA ARG A 116 9.43 -0.89 1.48
C ARG A 116 8.02 -1.16 1.97
N CYS A 117 7.11 -0.28 1.59
CA CYS A 117 5.70 -0.41 1.89
C CYS A 117 5.10 -1.63 1.18
N TYR A 118 4.45 -2.53 1.92
CA TYR A 118 3.73 -3.66 1.35
C TYR A 118 2.75 -3.26 0.23
N TYR A 119 2.07 -2.12 0.39
CA TYR A 119 1.03 -1.69 -0.54
C TYR A 119 1.54 -0.97 -1.79
N CYS A 120 2.31 0.11 -1.62
CA CYS A 120 2.73 0.97 -2.73
C CYS A 120 4.18 0.77 -3.15
N ASN A 121 4.91 -0.15 -2.50
CA ASN A 121 6.31 -0.45 -2.77
C ASN A 121 7.28 0.75 -2.65
N SER A 122 6.81 1.86 -2.07
CA SER A 122 7.64 3.04 -1.80
C SER A 122 8.54 2.81 -0.59
N GLU A 123 9.62 3.55 -0.53
CA GLU A 123 10.55 3.58 0.60
C GLU A 123 9.84 3.97 1.90
N LEU A 124 10.24 3.32 2.99
CA LEU A 124 9.81 3.57 4.35
C LEU A 124 10.96 4.13 5.18
N PHE A 125 10.62 5.07 6.05
CA PHE A 125 11.59 5.70 6.94
C PHE A 125 11.29 5.38 8.41
N VAL A 126 12.28 4.86 9.11
CA VAL A 126 12.34 4.62 10.57
C VAL A 126 12.77 5.84 11.36
N LEU A 127 13.53 6.75 10.74
CA LEU A 127 13.87 8.06 11.26
C LEU A 127 13.21 9.14 10.40
N TYR A 128 12.56 10.11 11.05
CA TYR A 128 11.84 11.20 10.41
C TYR A 128 11.71 12.37 11.37
N LYS A 129 11.77 13.59 10.85
CA LYS A 129 11.70 14.83 11.65
C LYS A 129 10.27 15.14 12.10
N ASN A 130 9.30 14.90 11.22
CA ASN A 130 7.90 15.18 11.47
C ASN A 130 7.13 13.91 11.82
N LYS A 131 6.39 13.92 12.94
CA LYS A 131 5.50 12.82 13.36
C LYS A 131 4.40 12.50 12.35
N GLN A 132 4.06 13.42 11.44
CA GLN A 132 3.07 13.24 10.38
C GLN A 132 3.70 12.84 9.03
N GLU A 133 4.98 12.46 9.01
CA GLU A 133 5.65 11.98 7.80
C GLU A 133 4.87 10.79 7.20
N MET A 134 4.41 10.95 5.96
CA MET A 134 3.51 10.00 5.30
C MET A 134 4.24 8.73 4.84
N SER A 135 5.54 8.85 4.60
CA SER A 135 6.45 7.75 4.26
C SER A 135 7.00 7.01 5.47
N GLN A 136 6.69 7.43 6.71
CA GLN A 136 7.13 6.69 7.89
C GLN A 136 6.53 5.27 7.91
N TRP A 137 7.30 4.32 8.44
CA TRP A 137 6.79 2.96 8.65
C TRP A 137 5.67 2.92 9.69
N THR A 138 4.76 1.96 9.52
CA THR A 138 3.75 1.58 10.50
C THR A 138 3.35 0.13 10.27
N LEU A 139 2.79 -0.52 11.29
CA LEU A 139 2.11 -1.80 11.13
C LEU A 139 0.65 -1.56 10.75
N ASP A 140 0.20 -2.21 9.69
CA ASP A 140 -1.21 -2.25 9.31
C ASP A 140 -1.77 -3.65 9.56
N ARG A 141 -2.95 -3.71 10.18
CA ARG A 141 -3.65 -4.97 10.46
C ARG A 141 -4.25 -5.52 9.17
N ILE A 142 -4.04 -6.81 8.93
CA ILE A 142 -4.67 -7.53 7.82
C ILE A 142 -6.17 -7.64 8.09
N ASP A 143 -6.53 -8.15 9.27
CA ASP A 143 -7.87 -8.13 9.83
C ASP A 143 -7.94 -7.13 11.01
N ASN A 144 -8.82 -6.14 10.87
CA ASN A 144 -9.02 -5.09 11.88
C ASN A 144 -9.73 -5.58 13.16
N SER A 145 -10.30 -6.79 13.16
CA SER A 145 -10.90 -7.42 14.33
C SER A 145 -9.87 -8.10 15.24
N ILE A 146 -8.72 -8.50 14.68
CA ILE A 146 -7.63 -9.18 15.37
C ILE A 146 -6.57 -8.14 15.82
N ALA A 147 -5.88 -8.40 16.95
CA ALA A 147 -4.80 -7.56 17.43
C ALA A 147 -3.57 -7.58 16.49
N HIS A 148 -2.58 -6.74 16.76
CA HIS A 148 -1.30 -6.77 16.04
C HIS A 148 -0.47 -8.00 16.43
N THR A 149 -0.73 -9.13 15.78
CA THR A 149 0.06 -10.36 15.89
C THR A 149 0.99 -10.50 14.71
N THR A 150 2.05 -11.30 14.85
CA THR A 150 3.02 -11.59 13.79
C THR A 150 2.36 -12.01 12.47
N ASP A 151 1.25 -12.74 12.55
CA ASP A 151 0.51 -13.28 11.40
C ASP A 151 -0.58 -12.33 10.87
N ASN A 152 -0.90 -11.25 11.60
CA ASN A 152 -1.99 -10.33 11.28
C ASN A 152 -1.50 -8.92 10.95
N VAL A 153 -0.21 -8.72 10.67
CA VAL A 153 0.33 -7.40 10.30
C VAL A 153 1.10 -7.44 9.00
N VAL A 154 1.12 -6.29 8.32
CA VAL A 154 2.09 -5.99 7.25
C VAL A 154 2.76 -4.66 7.52
N ILE A 155 4.03 -4.53 7.12
CA ILE A 155 4.75 -3.26 7.17
C ILE A 155 4.28 -2.35 6.04
N SER A 156 3.88 -1.12 6.36
CA SER A 156 3.36 -0.17 5.38
C SER A 156 3.77 1.27 5.68
N CYS A 157 3.62 2.16 4.70
CA CYS A 157 3.74 3.58 4.96
C CYS A 157 2.46 4.09 5.63
N LEU A 158 2.60 5.11 6.49
CA LEU A 158 1.47 5.76 7.15
C LEU A 158 0.38 6.17 6.14
N GLN A 159 0.78 6.69 4.99
CA GLN A 159 -0.16 7.11 3.95
C GLN A 159 -1.07 5.97 3.47
N CYS A 160 -0.51 4.77 3.27
CA CYS A 160 -1.28 3.63 2.79
C CYS A 160 -2.16 3.05 3.89
N ASN A 161 -1.65 2.92 5.12
CA ASN A 161 -2.43 2.47 6.27
C ASN A 161 -3.70 3.33 6.45
N LEU A 162 -3.53 4.66 6.47
CA LEU A 162 -4.65 5.61 6.57
C LEU A 162 -5.65 5.49 5.39
N LYS A 163 -5.16 5.32 4.16
CA LYS A 163 -6.01 5.20 2.96
C LYS A 163 -6.73 3.85 2.83
N LYS A 164 -6.12 2.78 3.34
CA LYS A 164 -6.75 1.45 3.41
C LYS A 164 -7.89 1.49 4.41
N GLY A 165 -7.61 1.92 5.64
CA GLY A 165 -8.60 1.92 6.72
C GLY A 165 -9.21 0.52 6.91
N THR A 166 -10.50 0.39 6.61
CA THR A 166 -11.26 -0.87 6.71
C THR A 166 -11.36 -1.66 5.41
N LYS A 167 -10.76 -1.18 4.31
CA LYS A 167 -10.77 -1.90 3.03
C LYS A 167 -9.95 -3.18 3.13
N GLY A 168 -10.39 -4.22 2.43
CA GLY A 168 -9.68 -5.49 2.36
C GLY A 168 -8.26 -5.33 1.80
N LYS A 169 -7.30 -6.02 2.41
CA LYS A 169 -5.87 -5.98 2.05
C LYS A 169 -5.65 -6.20 0.55
N GLU A 170 -6.25 -7.24 -0.02
CA GLU A 170 -6.02 -7.67 -1.41
C GLU A 170 -6.52 -6.65 -2.44
N ALA A 171 -7.75 -6.16 -2.29
CA ALA A 171 -8.30 -5.15 -3.20
C ALA A 171 -7.52 -3.83 -3.16
N PHE A 172 -7.07 -3.44 -1.96
CA PHE A 172 -6.26 -2.24 -1.79
C PHE A 172 -4.86 -2.41 -2.41
N LEU A 173 -4.22 -3.56 -2.17
CA LEU A 173 -2.92 -3.93 -2.75
C LEU A 173 -2.98 -3.90 -4.28
N PHE A 174 -3.95 -4.60 -4.87
CA PHE A 174 -4.15 -4.65 -6.31
C PHE A 174 -4.25 -3.25 -6.92
N THR A 175 -5.03 -2.37 -6.29
CA THR A 175 -5.20 -0.99 -6.76
C THR A 175 -3.90 -0.19 -6.66
N LYS A 176 -3.09 -0.43 -5.63
CA LYS A 176 -1.83 0.30 -5.40
C LYS A 176 -0.69 -0.12 -6.30
N GLN A 177 -0.67 -1.38 -6.73
CA GLN A 177 0.38 -1.93 -7.59
C GLN A 177 -0.03 -2.01 -9.06
N LEU A 178 -1.24 -1.55 -9.41
CA LEU A 178 -1.69 -1.46 -10.80
C LEU A 178 -0.85 -0.43 -11.57
N SER A 179 -0.11 -0.90 -12.58
CA SER A 179 0.60 -0.05 -13.54
C SER A 179 -0.13 -0.07 -14.88
N VAL A 180 -0.61 1.09 -15.33
CA VAL A 180 -1.24 1.25 -16.65
C VAL A 180 -0.27 1.98 -17.56
N THR A 181 0.41 1.25 -18.43
CA THR A 181 1.26 1.83 -19.47
C THR A 181 0.44 2.02 -20.74
N LYS A 182 0.36 3.26 -21.23
CA LYS A 182 -0.18 3.53 -22.56
C LYS A 182 0.82 3.02 -23.60
N ARG A 183 0.38 2.20 -24.54
CA ARG A 183 1.17 1.81 -25.72
C ARG A 183 0.90 2.79 -26.86
N ASP A 184 1.92 3.10 -27.62
CA ASP A 184 1.80 3.95 -28.80
C ASP A 184 1.15 3.21 -29.97
N THR A 185 0.58 4.00 -30.87
CA THR A 185 -0.41 3.59 -31.88
C THR A 185 0.05 2.55 -32.89
N SER A 186 1.36 2.37 -33.09
CA SER A 186 1.90 1.38 -34.04
C SER A 186 1.70 -0.08 -33.60
N GLU A 187 1.42 -0.35 -32.33
CA GLU A 187 1.12 -1.71 -31.82
C GLU A 187 -0.39 -1.99 -31.72
N ILE A 188 -1.23 -1.03 -32.10
CA ILE A 188 -2.70 -1.13 -31.97
C ILE A 188 -3.37 -1.57 -33.29
N GLU A 189 -2.64 -1.60 -34.41
CA GLU A 189 -3.18 -2.04 -35.72
C GLU A 189 -3.72 -3.47 -35.69
N ASP A 190 -3.08 -4.36 -34.92
CA ASP A 190 -3.52 -5.75 -34.73
C ASP A 190 -4.88 -5.87 -34.01
N VAL A 191 -5.28 -4.86 -33.24
CA VAL A 191 -6.58 -4.83 -32.55
C VAL A 191 -7.67 -4.27 -33.48
N LYS A 192 -7.36 -3.25 -34.29
CA LYS A 192 -8.31 -2.70 -35.28
C LYS A 192 -8.67 -3.72 -36.36
N ASN A 193 -7.68 -4.44 -36.88
CA ASN A 193 -7.89 -5.46 -37.92
C ASN A 193 -8.80 -6.63 -37.45
N LYS A 194 -8.95 -6.82 -36.14
CA LYS A 194 -9.83 -7.86 -35.56
C LYS A 194 -11.29 -7.41 -35.48
N ASP A 195 -11.52 -6.12 -35.26
CA ASP A 195 -12.87 -5.53 -35.25
C ASP A 195 -13.45 -5.46 -36.68
N ASP A 196 -12.61 -5.18 -37.68
CA ASP A 196 -13.03 -5.13 -39.10
C ASP A 196 -13.51 -6.50 -39.64
N MET A 197 -12.87 -7.60 -39.21
CA MET A 197 -13.27 -8.98 -39.58
C MET A 197 -14.66 -9.38 -39.04
N TYR A 198 -15.10 -8.82 -37.92
CA TYR A 198 -16.41 -9.10 -37.33
C TYR A 198 -17.53 -8.30 -38.01
N HIS A 199 -17.24 -7.11 -38.53
CA HIS A 199 -18.22 -6.31 -39.27
C HIS A 199 -18.45 -6.82 -40.69
N GLU A 200 -17.44 -7.37 -41.36
CA GLU A 200 -17.61 -7.96 -42.71
C GLU A 200 -18.38 -9.27 -42.72
N LYS A 201 -18.41 -10.03 -41.61
CA LYS A 201 -19.22 -11.27 -41.53
C LYS A 201 -20.71 -11.04 -41.30
N THR A 202 -21.15 -9.80 -41.10
CA THR A 202 -22.58 -9.43 -40.97
C THR A 202 -23.19 -8.87 -42.25
N SER A 203 -22.45 -8.78 -43.36
CA SER A 203 -22.98 -8.37 -44.66
C SER A 203 -23.32 -9.53 -45.60
N SER A 204 -23.50 -10.75 -45.08
CA SER A 204 -24.26 -11.75 -45.81
C SER A 204 -25.73 -11.31 -45.78
N SER A 205 -26.21 -10.83 -46.94
CA SER A 205 -27.62 -10.60 -47.27
C SER A 205 -28.54 -11.60 -46.56
N TYR A 206 -29.18 -11.17 -45.47
CA TYR A 206 -30.35 -11.87 -44.96
C TYR A 206 -31.50 -11.46 -45.86
N ASP A 207 -31.93 -12.38 -46.72
CA ASP A 207 -33.25 -12.29 -47.33
C ASP A 207 -34.28 -12.21 -46.19
N ASN A 208 -35.07 -11.14 -46.19
CA ASN A 208 -36.18 -10.91 -45.26
C ASN A 208 -37.39 -11.81 -45.56
N ASP A 209 -37.19 -12.98 -46.17
CA ASP A 209 -38.28 -13.88 -46.48
C ASP A 209 -38.52 -14.84 -45.31
N LEU A 210 -39.56 -14.48 -44.54
CA LEU A 210 -40.45 -15.39 -43.80
C LEU A 210 -39.78 -16.29 -42.75
N ILE A 211 -39.58 -15.75 -41.55
CA ILE A 211 -39.74 -16.54 -40.33
C ILE A 211 -40.83 -15.89 -39.49
N ILE A 212 -42.06 -16.34 -39.71
CA ILE A 212 -43.15 -16.15 -38.75
C ILE A 212 -42.84 -17.12 -37.61
N SER A 213 -42.41 -16.60 -36.46
CA SER A 213 -42.36 -17.40 -35.24
C SER A 213 -43.75 -17.42 -34.62
N ASP A 214 -44.42 -18.56 -34.67
CA ASP A 214 -45.68 -18.81 -33.95
C ASP A 214 -45.40 -18.85 -32.44
N ILE A 215 -45.41 -17.68 -31.81
CA ILE A 215 -45.42 -17.56 -30.35
C ILE A 215 -46.88 -17.34 -29.96
N GLU A 216 -47.56 -18.43 -29.61
CA GLU A 216 -48.86 -18.38 -28.94
C GLU A 216 -48.67 -17.89 -27.50
N TYR A 217 -49.27 -16.74 -27.18
CA TYR A 217 -49.39 -16.28 -25.81
C TYR A 217 -50.54 -17.02 -25.12
N SER A 218 -50.21 -17.85 -24.12
CA SER A 218 -51.17 -18.37 -23.16
C SER A 218 -51.88 -17.21 -22.47
N GLN A 219 -53.20 -17.11 -22.63
CA GLN A 219 -54.01 -16.25 -21.79
C GLN A 219 -54.31 -17.02 -20.50
N ASP A 220 -53.54 -16.71 -19.46
CA ASP A 220 -53.85 -17.18 -18.12
C ASP A 220 -55.15 -16.50 -17.64
N THR A 221 -56.21 -17.30 -17.51
CA THR A 221 -57.43 -17.00 -16.73
C THR A 221 -57.27 -17.43 -15.28
#